data_AF-M1Q835-F1
#
_entry.id   AF-M1Q835-F1
#
_cell.length_a   1.000
_cell.length_b   1.000
_cell.length_c   1.000
_cell.angle_alpha   90.00
_cell.angle_beta   90.00
_cell.angle_gamma   90.00
#
_symmetry.space_group_name_H-M   'P 1'
#
loop_
_entity.id
_entity.type
_entity.pdbx_description
1 polymer ?
#
loop_
_entity_poly.entity_id
_entity_poly.type
_entity_poly.pdbx_seq_one_letter_code
_entity_poly.pdbx_strand_id
1 'polypeptide(L)'
;LVLEFDLLFFAFGNLGTVIQAWLVMFVYTLFVPYYTLVFWGSLYHTFPSKLGLSLGTGLILSSIQTCVLGLYPIYVVVDNQLPPASRFIVILEQIRFLMKSYSYIRETAPVVMKDTPKEGESPTLPTFSSYLYFLFCPTLIYRESYPRNTHIRWKYVGSTLGMILGCLFYGYFILVRLCVPVFRPETKQPFTTRTMVLAVFHSILPGIMLLLLCFFAF
;
A
#
# COMPACT_ATOMS: atom_id res chain seq x y z
N LEU A 1 33.80 -1.83 -15.18
CA LEU A 1 32.44 -1.35 -14.81
C LEU A 1 32.18 -1.88 -13.42
N VAL A 2 32.72 -1.23 -12.40
CA VAL A 2 32.51 -1.63 -10.99
C VAL A 2 31.08 -1.20 -10.67
N LEU A 3 30.20 -2.15 -10.38
CA LEU A 3 28.81 -1.88 -10.01
C LEU A 3 28.80 -1.34 -8.56
N GLU A 4 28.89 -0.03 -8.41
CA GLU A 4 28.69 0.63 -7.12
C GLU A 4 27.18 0.78 -6.87
N PHE A 5 26.63 -0.08 -6.02
CA PHE A 5 25.21 -0.07 -5.65
C PHE A 5 24.85 1.06 -4.67
N ASP A 6 25.69 2.07 -4.54
CA ASP A 6 25.58 3.16 -3.57
C ASP A 6 24.25 3.91 -3.71
N LEU A 7 23.77 4.12 -4.93
CA LEU A 7 22.46 4.75 -5.16
C LEU A 7 21.31 3.89 -4.65
N LEU A 8 21.38 2.56 -4.75
CA LEU A 8 20.36 1.67 -4.18
C LEU A 8 20.40 1.68 -2.66
N PHE A 9 21.59 1.59 -2.05
CA PHE A 9 21.73 1.65 -0.59
C PHE A 9 21.28 3.00 -0.04
N PHE A 10 21.58 4.09 -0.74
CA PHE A 10 21.07 5.41 -0.42
C PHE A 10 19.55 5.47 -0.56
N ALA A 11 18.98 5.04 -1.69
CA ALA A 11 17.56 5.17 -1.97
C ALA A 11 16.66 4.28 -1.09
N PHE A 12 17.14 3.10 -0.72
CA PHE A 12 16.48 2.17 0.20
C PHE A 12 17.02 2.29 1.64
N GLY A 13 17.66 3.40 1.99
CA GLY A 13 18.18 3.60 3.35
C GLY A 13 17.08 3.57 4.42
N ASN A 14 17.49 3.35 5.67
CA ASN A 14 16.61 3.32 6.85
C ASN A 14 15.49 2.25 6.78
N LEU A 15 15.80 1.06 6.23
CA LEU A 15 14.85 -0.05 6.16
C LEU A 15 14.27 -0.46 7.51
N GLY A 16 15.02 -0.34 8.60
CA GLY A 16 14.53 -0.64 9.94
C GLY A 16 13.30 0.20 10.30
N THR A 17 13.37 1.51 10.09
CA THR A 17 12.26 2.45 10.31
C THR A 17 11.08 2.15 9.37
N VAL A 18 11.35 1.81 8.11
CA VAL A 18 10.31 1.44 7.13
C VAL A 18 9.55 0.20 7.58
N ILE A 19 10.26 -0.85 8.01
CA ILE A 19 9.66 -2.10 8.49
C ILE A 19 8.86 -1.85 9.76
N GLN A 20 9.36 -1.05 10.69
CA GLN A 20 8.64 -0.69 11.92
C GLN A 20 7.34 0.07 11.60
N ALA A 21 7.42 1.10 10.74
CA ALA A 21 6.25 1.86 10.32
C ALA A 21 5.22 0.98 9.62
N TRP A 22 5.68 0.10 8.72
CA TRP A 22 4.84 -0.87 8.05
C TRP A 22 4.15 -1.82 9.02
N LEU A 23 4.89 -2.35 10.00
CA LEU A 23 4.36 -3.27 11.01
C LEU A 23 3.27 -2.59 11.83
N VAL A 24 3.46 -1.34 12.26
CA VAL A 24 2.45 -0.56 12.98
C VAL A 24 1.19 -0.37 12.12
N MET A 25 1.35 0.06 10.86
CA MET A 25 0.22 0.20 9.93
C MET A 25 -0.50 -1.13 9.68
N PHE A 26 0.24 -2.22 9.54
CA PHE A 26 -0.31 -3.55 9.29
C PHE A 26 -1.09 -4.07 10.49
N VAL A 27 -0.50 -4.01 11.69
CA VAL A 27 -1.13 -4.44 12.95
C VAL A 27 -2.40 -3.63 13.20
N TYR A 28 -2.35 -2.31 13.01
CA TYR A 28 -3.53 -1.46 13.08
C TYR A 28 -4.63 -1.93 12.13
N THR A 29 -4.29 -2.08 10.85
CA THR A 29 -5.23 -2.47 9.80
C THR A 29 -5.81 -3.87 10.03
N LEU A 30 -5.02 -4.79 10.60
CA LEU A 30 -5.44 -6.15 10.87
C LEU A 30 -6.48 -6.22 12.01
N PHE A 31 -6.25 -5.50 13.09
CA PHE A 31 -7.06 -5.65 14.31
C PHE A 31 -8.17 -4.61 14.43
N VAL A 32 -7.88 -3.32 14.23
CA VAL A 32 -8.83 -2.25 14.59
C VAL A 32 -10.09 -2.27 13.72
N PRO A 33 -10.02 -2.28 12.37
CA PRO A 33 -11.21 -2.39 11.52
C PRO A 33 -12.00 -3.67 11.77
N TYR A 34 -11.32 -4.80 11.95
CA TYR A 34 -11.95 -6.11 12.17
C TYR A 34 -12.78 -6.12 13.45
N TYR A 35 -12.15 -5.82 14.60
CA TYR A 35 -12.84 -5.84 15.90
C TYR A 35 -13.90 -4.76 16.01
N THR A 36 -13.69 -3.58 15.43
CA THR A 36 -14.70 -2.52 15.42
C THR A 36 -15.97 -2.97 14.70
N LEU A 37 -15.82 -3.65 13.56
CA LEU A 37 -16.95 -4.13 12.78
C LEU A 37 -17.66 -5.31 13.48
N VAL A 38 -16.90 -6.25 14.06
CA VAL A 38 -17.47 -7.35 14.85
C VAL A 38 -18.26 -6.81 16.05
N PHE A 39 -17.68 -5.86 16.79
CA PHE A 39 -18.33 -5.21 17.92
C PHE A 39 -19.59 -4.46 17.49
N TRP A 40 -19.50 -3.60 16.47
CA TRP A 40 -20.65 -2.89 15.92
C TRP A 40 -21.74 -3.84 15.45
N GLY A 41 -21.39 -4.91 14.72
CA GLY A 41 -22.33 -5.89 14.21
C GLY A 41 -23.04 -6.68 15.31
N SER A 42 -22.34 -7.03 16.39
CA SER A 42 -22.93 -7.73 17.54
C SER A 42 -23.98 -6.87 18.28
N LEU A 43 -23.78 -5.55 18.32
CA LEU A 43 -24.68 -4.62 19.00
C LEU A 43 -25.79 -4.06 18.09
N TYR A 44 -25.61 -4.13 16.76
CA TYR A 44 -26.47 -3.46 15.78
C TYR A 44 -27.96 -3.82 15.92
N HIS A 45 -28.27 -5.09 16.18
CA HIS A 45 -29.64 -5.58 16.32
C HIS A 45 -30.20 -5.45 17.74
N THR A 46 -29.34 -5.36 18.76
CA THR A 46 -29.75 -5.24 20.17
C THR A 46 -29.97 -3.78 20.59
N PHE A 47 -29.26 -2.83 19.97
CA PHE A 47 -29.33 -1.42 20.36
C PHE A 47 -30.59 -0.71 19.79
N PRO A 48 -31.28 0.12 20.61
CA PRO A 48 -32.50 0.80 20.17
C PRO A 48 -32.23 1.91 19.13
N SER A 49 -31.07 2.57 19.20
CA SER A 49 -30.68 3.64 18.26
C SER A 49 -29.60 3.17 17.27
N LYS A 50 -30.05 2.51 16.19
CA LYS A 50 -29.18 1.96 15.13
C LYS A 50 -28.34 3.04 14.43
N LEU A 51 -28.94 4.20 14.19
CA LEU A 51 -28.28 5.34 13.54
C LEU A 51 -27.19 5.93 14.44
N GLY A 52 -27.49 6.14 15.73
CA GLY A 52 -26.53 6.68 16.69
C GLY A 52 -25.32 5.78 16.89
N LEU A 53 -25.55 4.47 17.03
CA LEU A 53 -24.47 3.47 17.14
C LEU A 53 -23.58 3.47 15.90
N SER A 54 -24.17 3.49 14.71
CA SER A 54 -23.44 3.43 13.44
C SER A 54 -22.65 4.71 13.15
N LEU A 55 -23.23 5.89 13.42
CA LEU A 55 -22.53 7.16 13.29
C LEU A 55 -21.41 7.29 14.32
N GLY A 56 -21.66 6.93 15.58
CA GLY A 56 -20.66 7.01 16.65
C GLY A 56 -19.46 6.11 16.36
N THR A 57 -19.71 4.83 16.08
CA THR A 57 -18.64 3.88 15.74
C THR A 57 -17.90 4.28 14.45
N GLY A 58 -18.61 4.75 13.43
CA GLY A 58 -18.01 5.23 12.18
C GLY A 58 -17.12 6.47 12.37
N LEU A 59 -17.56 7.45 13.17
CA LEU A 59 -16.77 8.66 13.46
C LEU A 59 -15.53 8.36 14.30
N ILE A 60 -15.65 7.48 15.29
CA ILE A 60 -14.52 7.02 16.10
C ILE A 60 -13.51 6.30 15.21
N LEU A 61 -13.98 5.33 14.41
CA LEU A 61 -13.11 4.58 13.50
C LEU A 61 -12.43 5.49 12.47
N SER A 62 -13.18 6.42 11.87
CA SER A 62 -12.62 7.37 10.91
C SER A 62 -11.56 8.27 11.55
N SER A 63 -11.79 8.74 12.78
CA SER A 63 -10.84 9.59 13.50
C SER A 63 -9.54 8.84 13.80
N ILE A 64 -9.65 7.61 14.31
CA ILE A 64 -8.48 6.75 14.57
C ILE A 64 -7.76 6.42 13.25
N GLN A 65 -8.49 6.14 12.17
CA GLN A 65 -7.93 5.82 10.87
C GLN A 65 -7.17 7.01 10.26
N THR A 66 -7.69 8.23 10.38
CA THR A 66 -6.98 9.45 9.98
C THR A 66 -5.71 9.66 10.80
N CYS A 67 -5.71 9.37 12.10
CA CYS A 67 -4.50 9.47 12.92
C CYS A 67 -3.44 8.42 12.54
N VAL A 68 -3.81 7.14 12.50
CA VAL A 68 -2.86 6.02 12.36
C VAL A 68 -2.46 5.74 10.91
N LEU A 69 -3.38 5.82 9.96
CA LEU A 69 -3.09 5.61 8.54
C LEU A 69 -2.98 6.92 7.76
N GLY A 70 -3.40 8.06 8.29
CA GLY A 70 -3.22 9.36 7.64
C GLY A 70 -1.97 10.07 8.11
N LEU A 71 -1.93 10.47 9.38
CA LEU A 71 -0.90 11.35 9.93
C LEU A 71 0.40 10.60 10.28
N TYR A 72 0.30 9.45 10.93
CA TYR A 72 1.48 8.72 11.41
C TYR A 72 2.50 8.34 10.31
N PRO A 73 2.11 7.78 9.15
CA PRO A 73 3.08 7.40 8.12
C PRO A 73 3.76 8.62 7.49
N ILE A 74 3.02 9.72 7.32
CA ILE A 74 3.54 11.00 6.85
C ILE A 74 4.54 11.57 7.86
N TYR A 75 4.18 11.56 9.14
CA TYR A 75 5.06 11.99 10.22
C TYR A 75 6.37 11.20 10.21
N VAL A 76 6.31 9.86 10.15
CA VAL A 76 7.50 9.00 10.11
C VAL A 76 8.39 9.32 8.91
N VAL A 77 7.78 9.51 7.73
CA VAL A 77 8.49 9.83 6.48
C VAL A 77 9.22 11.18 6.55
N VAL A 78 8.56 12.20 7.10
CA VAL A 78 9.10 13.57 7.17
C VAL A 78 10.10 13.72 8.31
N ASP A 79 9.79 13.22 9.51
CA ASP A 79 10.62 13.36 10.70
C ASP A 79 11.94 12.59 10.57
N ASN A 80 11.88 11.32 10.12
CA ASN A 80 13.08 10.49 9.91
C ASN A 80 13.79 10.79 8.58
N GLN A 81 13.33 11.79 7.82
CA GLN A 81 13.89 12.21 6.53
C GLN A 81 14.22 11.03 5.62
N LEU A 82 13.29 10.08 5.49
CA LEU A 82 13.55 8.82 4.78
C LEU A 82 14.05 9.07 3.33
N PRO A 83 14.86 8.21 2.73
CA PRO A 83 15.26 8.39 1.35
C PRO A 83 14.10 8.16 0.35
N PRO A 84 14.20 8.63 -0.90
CA PRO A 84 13.06 8.69 -1.83
C PRO A 84 12.33 7.36 -2.05
N ALA A 85 13.04 6.24 -2.23
CA ALA A 85 12.39 4.95 -2.47
C ALA A 85 11.77 4.38 -1.19
N SER A 86 12.45 4.51 -0.05
CA SER A 86 11.89 4.17 1.28
C SER A 86 10.61 4.94 1.59
N ARG A 87 10.55 6.25 1.29
CA ARG A 87 9.32 7.06 1.41
C ARG A 87 8.20 6.48 0.55
N PHE A 88 8.51 6.17 -0.71
CA PHE A 88 7.53 5.65 -1.65
C PHE A 88 6.90 4.34 -1.18
N ILE A 89 7.70 3.42 -0.63
CA ILE A 89 7.19 2.15 -0.06
C ILE A 89 6.16 2.41 1.05
N VAL A 90 6.50 3.27 2.02
CA VAL A 90 5.62 3.56 3.16
C VAL A 90 4.30 4.18 2.70
N ILE A 91 4.35 5.15 1.79
CA ILE A 91 3.15 5.84 1.28
C ILE A 91 2.28 4.91 0.41
N LEU A 92 2.87 4.07 -0.43
CA LEU A 92 2.10 3.08 -1.20
C LEU A 92 1.39 2.08 -0.30
N GLU A 93 2.09 1.56 0.71
CA GLU A 93 1.51 0.64 1.68
C GLU A 93 0.43 1.30 2.55
N GLN A 94 0.64 2.55 2.94
CA GLN A 94 -0.37 3.38 3.60
C GLN A 94 -1.67 3.45 2.77
N ILE A 95 -1.55 3.80 1.49
CA ILE A 95 -2.70 3.91 0.58
C ILE A 95 -3.39 2.56 0.42
N ARG A 96 -2.61 1.48 0.25
CA ARG A 96 -3.13 0.10 0.14
C ARG A 96 -3.96 -0.29 1.35
N PHE A 97 -3.46 -0.03 2.56
CA PHE A 97 -4.19 -0.32 3.80
C PHE A 97 -5.44 0.53 3.97
N LEU A 98 -5.39 1.81 3.58
CA LEU A 98 -6.55 2.70 3.61
C LEU A 98 -7.67 2.18 2.68
N MET A 99 -7.34 1.80 1.45
CA MET A 99 -8.32 1.28 0.49
C MET A 99 -8.91 -0.05 0.95
N LYS A 100 -8.07 -0.98 1.46
CA LYS A 100 -8.52 -2.29 1.92
C LYS A 100 -9.40 -2.20 3.18
N SER A 101 -9.02 -1.39 4.16
CA SER A 101 -9.86 -1.17 5.35
C SER A 101 -11.22 -0.58 4.98
N TYR A 102 -11.25 0.42 4.10
CA TYR A 102 -12.50 0.99 3.60
C TYR A 102 -13.36 -0.06 2.87
N SER A 103 -12.76 -0.83 1.95
CA SER A 103 -13.51 -1.87 1.22
C SER A 103 -14.10 -2.91 2.15
N TYR A 104 -13.33 -3.38 3.14
CA TYR A 104 -13.83 -4.36 4.11
C TYR A 104 -15.07 -3.86 4.85
N ILE A 105 -15.01 -2.63 5.38
CA ILE A 105 -16.14 -2.03 6.10
C ILE A 105 -17.34 -1.87 5.16
N ARG A 106 -17.10 -1.35 3.95
CA ARG A 106 -18.14 -1.05 2.96
C ARG A 106 -18.87 -2.30 2.45
N GLU A 107 -18.14 -3.39 2.22
CA GLU A 107 -18.72 -4.65 1.74
C GLU A 107 -19.42 -5.41 2.86
N THR A 108 -18.91 -5.35 4.10
CA THR A 108 -19.45 -6.13 5.21
C THR A 108 -20.62 -5.46 5.91
N ALA A 109 -20.59 -4.14 6.09
CA ALA A 109 -21.67 -3.39 6.75
C ALA A 109 -23.08 -3.69 6.20
N PRO A 110 -23.34 -3.63 4.88
CA PRO A 110 -24.68 -3.91 4.35
C PRO A 110 -25.11 -5.38 4.54
N VAL A 111 -24.17 -6.32 4.62
CA VAL A 111 -24.48 -7.74 4.89
C VAL A 111 -25.00 -7.89 6.31
N VAL A 112 -24.26 -7.34 7.29
CA VAL A 112 -24.66 -7.36 8.72
C VAL A 112 -25.98 -6.63 8.96
N MET A 113 -26.23 -5.52 8.24
CA MET A 113 -27.49 -4.77 8.36
C MET A 113 -28.70 -5.55 7.85
N LYS A 114 -28.52 -6.38 6.82
CA LYS A 114 -29.59 -7.19 6.21
C LYS A 114 -29.81 -8.51 6.94
N ASP A 115 -28.74 -9.09 7.48
CA ASP A 115 -28.78 -10.35 8.19
C ASP A 115 -29.36 -10.13 9.59
N THR A 116 -30.67 -10.35 9.72
CA THR A 116 -31.36 -10.27 11.02
C THR A 116 -31.30 -11.64 11.67
N PRO A 117 -30.62 -11.79 12.82
CA PRO A 117 -30.46 -13.08 13.46
C PRO A 117 -31.84 -13.67 13.79
N LYS A 118 -32.07 -14.92 13.37
CA LYS A 118 -33.24 -15.70 13.80
C LYS A 118 -33.09 -16.06 15.26
N GLU A 119 -34.20 -16.28 15.96
CA GLU A 119 -34.16 -16.66 17.38
C GLU A 119 -33.25 -17.88 17.61
N GLY A 120 -32.12 -17.68 18.30
CA GLY A 120 -31.12 -18.72 18.60
C GLY A 120 -29.91 -18.81 17.67
N GLU A 121 -29.86 -18.05 16.56
CA GLU A 121 -28.71 -18.04 15.63
C GLU A 121 -27.80 -16.82 15.87
N SER A 122 -26.48 -17.03 15.86
CA SER A 122 -25.49 -15.93 15.91
C SER A 122 -25.47 -15.18 14.58
N PRO A 123 -25.32 -13.83 14.57
CA PRO A 123 -25.21 -13.05 13.33
C PRO A 123 -24.05 -13.55 12.46
N THR A 124 -24.24 -13.58 11.13
CA THR A 124 -23.17 -13.99 10.21
C THR A 124 -22.10 -12.90 10.15
N LEU A 125 -21.02 -13.11 10.89
CA LEU A 125 -19.87 -12.22 10.94
C LEU A 125 -18.74 -12.72 10.05
N PRO A 126 -17.96 -11.82 9.43
CA PRO A 126 -16.82 -12.22 8.61
C PRO A 126 -15.76 -12.95 9.46
N THR A 127 -15.16 -13.97 8.87
CA THR A 127 -14.11 -14.71 9.57
C THR A 127 -12.79 -13.93 9.53
N PHE A 128 -12.04 -13.96 10.64
CA PHE A 128 -10.74 -13.32 10.72
C PHE A 128 -9.75 -13.85 9.67
N SER A 129 -9.84 -15.15 9.36
CA SER A 129 -8.99 -15.81 8.35
C SER A 129 -9.22 -15.24 6.95
N SER A 130 -10.48 -15.05 6.54
CA SER A 130 -10.82 -14.43 5.25
C SER A 130 -10.34 -12.98 5.18
N TYR A 131 -10.46 -12.22 6.28
CA TYR A 131 -9.95 -10.85 6.35
C TYR A 131 -8.43 -10.78 6.24
N LEU A 132 -7.71 -11.61 7.00
CA LEU A 132 -6.24 -11.72 6.93
C LEU A 132 -5.79 -12.10 5.51
N TYR A 133 -6.47 -13.05 4.87
CA TYR A 133 -6.19 -13.43 3.49
C TYR A 133 -6.43 -12.26 2.52
N PHE A 134 -7.52 -11.51 2.70
CA PHE A 134 -7.82 -10.32 1.89
C PHE A 134 -6.72 -9.27 2.00
N LEU A 135 -6.11 -9.07 3.17
CA LEU A 135 -5.03 -8.10 3.33
C LEU A 135 -3.82 -8.38 2.43
N PHE A 136 -3.56 -9.63 2.06
CA PHE A 136 -2.49 -10.02 1.13
C PHE A 136 -2.98 -10.29 -0.30
N CYS A 137 -4.28 -10.37 -0.53
CA CYS A 137 -4.86 -10.62 -1.85
C CYS A 137 -4.56 -9.45 -2.82
N PRO A 138 -4.22 -9.71 -4.10
CA PRO A 138 -3.97 -8.69 -5.12
C PRO A 138 -5.27 -8.06 -5.67
N THR A 139 -6.21 -7.76 -4.78
CA THR A 139 -7.48 -7.09 -5.10
C THR A 139 -7.84 -6.09 -4.00
N LEU A 140 -8.62 -5.08 -4.37
CA LEU A 140 -9.07 -4.03 -3.44
C LEU A 140 -10.50 -4.21 -2.93
N ILE A 141 -11.21 -5.25 -3.40
CA ILE A 141 -12.61 -5.50 -3.05
C ILE A 141 -12.67 -6.70 -2.13
N TYR A 142 -13.16 -6.53 -0.89
CA TYR A 142 -13.34 -7.60 0.08
C TYR A 142 -14.41 -8.60 -0.35
N ARG A 143 -14.12 -9.90 -0.20
CA ARG A 143 -15.06 -11.02 -0.34
C ARG A 143 -14.69 -12.11 0.66
N GLU A 144 -15.69 -12.79 1.20
CA GLU A 144 -15.47 -13.91 2.12
C GLU A 144 -14.79 -15.11 1.42
N SER A 145 -15.10 -15.32 0.14
CA SER A 145 -14.48 -16.37 -0.67
C SER A 145 -14.03 -15.84 -2.02
N TYR A 146 -12.74 -15.99 -2.35
CA TYR A 146 -12.19 -15.71 -3.67
C TYR A 146 -12.06 -17.00 -4.49
N PRO A 147 -12.17 -16.93 -5.84
CA PRO A 147 -11.76 -18.03 -6.70
C PRO A 147 -10.28 -18.39 -6.46
N ARG A 148 -9.97 -19.68 -6.27
CA ARG A 148 -8.61 -20.17 -5.98
C ARG A 148 -8.16 -21.16 -7.03
N ASN A 149 -6.86 -21.15 -7.31
CA ASN A 149 -6.22 -22.19 -8.10
C ASN A 149 -6.11 -23.48 -7.27
N THR A 150 -6.08 -24.64 -7.94
CA THR A 150 -6.00 -25.96 -7.28
C THR A 150 -4.64 -26.22 -6.63
N HIS A 151 -3.57 -25.63 -7.16
CA HIS A 151 -2.20 -25.82 -6.67
C HIS A 151 -1.34 -24.57 -6.90
N ILE A 152 -0.25 -24.44 -6.14
CA ILE A 152 0.72 -23.34 -6.25
C ILE A 152 1.89 -23.79 -7.12
N ARG A 153 2.12 -23.09 -8.24
CA ARG A 153 3.26 -23.35 -9.15
C ARG A 153 4.50 -22.60 -8.68
N TRP A 154 5.24 -23.16 -7.72
CA TRP A 154 6.41 -22.49 -7.12
C TRP A 154 7.50 -22.08 -8.11
N LYS A 155 7.72 -22.85 -9.18
CA LYS A 155 8.65 -22.47 -10.26
C LYS A 155 8.23 -21.16 -10.95
N TYR A 156 6.93 -20.96 -11.15
CA TYR A 156 6.40 -19.72 -11.70
C TYR A 156 6.61 -18.57 -10.73
N VAL A 157 6.27 -18.75 -9.43
CA VAL A 157 6.48 -17.73 -8.39
C VAL A 157 7.95 -17.29 -8.31
N GLY A 158 8.88 -18.25 -8.27
CA GLY A 158 10.31 -17.96 -8.25
C GLY A 158 10.79 -17.23 -9.51
N SER A 159 10.31 -17.65 -10.69
CA SER A 159 10.64 -16.98 -11.96
C SER A 159 10.12 -15.54 -12.00
N THR A 160 8.88 -15.30 -11.55
CA THR A 160 8.28 -13.96 -11.49
C THR A 160 9.01 -13.07 -10.49
N LEU A 161 9.37 -13.60 -9.31
CA LEU A 161 10.18 -12.86 -8.34
C LEU A 161 11.56 -12.50 -8.90
N GLY A 162 12.20 -13.41 -9.63
CA GLY A 162 13.44 -13.12 -10.37
C GLY A 162 13.25 -12.02 -11.42
N MET A 163 12.13 -12.01 -12.15
CA MET A 163 11.80 -10.95 -13.11
C MET A 163 11.64 -9.59 -12.41
N ILE A 164 10.96 -9.53 -11.26
CA ILE A 164 10.80 -8.29 -10.47
C ILE A 164 12.16 -7.75 -10.02
N LEU A 165 13.02 -8.61 -9.47
CA LEU A 165 14.39 -8.22 -9.08
C LEU A 165 15.20 -7.74 -10.30
N GLY A 166 15.11 -8.44 -11.43
CA GLY A 166 15.73 -8.02 -12.68
C GLY A 166 15.24 -6.66 -13.15
N CYS A 167 13.94 -6.38 -13.04
CA CYS A 167 13.35 -5.08 -13.37
C CYS A 167 13.87 -3.98 -12.44
N LEU A 168 14.01 -4.26 -11.14
CA LEU A 168 14.59 -3.31 -10.18
C LEU A 168 16.03 -2.92 -10.56
N PHE A 169 16.87 -3.91 -10.89
CA PHE A 169 18.25 -3.65 -11.34
C PHE A 169 18.29 -2.92 -12.69
N TYR A 170 17.40 -3.26 -13.62
CA TYR A 170 17.31 -2.59 -14.91
C TYR A 170 16.88 -1.11 -14.75
N GLY A 171 15.92 -0.85 -13.85
CA GLY A 171 15.51 0.51 -13.49
C GLY A 171 16.65 1.33 -12.88
N TYR A 172 17.43 0.72 -11.97
CA TYR A 172 18.66 1.33 -11.45
C TYR A 172 19.64 1.68 -12.57
N PHE A 173 19.87 0.77 -13.52
CA PHE A 173 20.79 1.03 -14.63
C PHE A 173 20.32 2.19 -15.51
N ILE A 174 19.01 2.26 -15.82
CA ILE A 174 18.42 3.39 -16.55
C ILE A 174 18.67 4.70 -15.79
N LEU A 175 18.41 4.75 -14.49
CA LEU A 175 18.61 5.95 -13.69
C LEU A 175 20.07 6.41 -13.68
N VAL A 176 21.02 5.51 -13.41
CA VAL A 176 22.44 5.84 -13.33
C VAL A 176 23.01 6.24 -14.69
N ARG A 177 22.61 5.56 -15.78
CA ARG A 177 23.20 5.79 -17.10
C ARG A 177 22.53 6.88 -17.91
N LEU A 178 21.22 7.00 -17.81
CA LEU A 178 20.45 7.91 -18.66
C LEU A 178 20.00 9.17 -17.91
N CYS A 179 19.66 9.06 -16.61
CA CYS A 179 19.15 10.22 -15.85
C CYS A 179 20.26 11.02 -15.16
N VAL A 180 21.21 10.37 -14.48
CA VAL A 180 22.26 11.09 -13.72
C VAL A 180 23.08 12.07 -14.59
N PRO A 181 23.54 11.72 -15.80
CA PRO A 181 24.32 12.65 -16.63
C PRO A 181 23.52 13.89 -17.07
N VAL A 182 22.19 13.76 -17.21
CA VAL A 182 21.31 14.86 -17.63
C VAL A 182 21.01 15.80 -16.46
N PHE A 183 20.78 15.26 -15.26
CA PHE A 183 20.33 16.03 -14.10
C PHE A 183 21.45 16.44 -13.13
N ARG A 184 22.63 15.83 -13.23
CA ARG A 184 23.81 16.19 -12.43
C ARG A 184 25.01 16.49 -13.34
N PRO A 185 24.95 17.55 -14.16
CA PRO A 185 26.08 17.94 -15.01
C PRO A 185 27.26 18.41 -14.16
N GLU A 186 28.47 18.09 -14.60
CA GLU A 186 29.74 18.52 -13.98
C GLU A 186 29.91 20.06 -13.97
N THR A 187 29.23 20.77 -14.87
CA THR A 187 29.29 22.23 -14.99
C THR A 187 28.09 22.90 -14.30
N LYS A 188 28.36 23.83 -13.38
CA LYS A 188 27.36 24.65 -12.66
C LYS A 188 26.73 25.74 -13.55
N GLN A 189 26.26 25.39 -14.75
CA GLN A 189 25.59 26.36 -15.62
C GLN A 189 24.17 26.65 -15.12
N PRO A 190 23.71 27.91 -15.16
CA PRO A 190 22.34 28.25 -14.76
C PRO A 190 21.32 27.62 -15.73
N PHE A 191 20.23 27.10 -15.17
CA PHE A 191 19.18 26.44 -15.94
C PHE A 191 18.46 27.48 -16.82
N THR A 192 18.66 27.39 -18.14
CA THR A 192 18.06 28.28 -19.14
C THR A 192 16.85 27.58 -19.79
N THR A 193 15.93 28.34 -20.40
CA THR A 193 14.80 27.76 -21.16
C THR A 193 15.24 26.76 -22.23
N ARG A 194 16.36 27.03 -22.92
CA ARG A 194 16.97 26.12 -23.90
C ARG A 194 17.41 24.80 -23.25
N THR A 195 18.09 24.84 -22.11
CA THR A 195 18.55 23.62 -21.42
C THR A 195 17.37 22.83 -20.83
N MET A 196 16.30 23.51 -20.41
CA MET A 196 15.06 22.86 -19.98
C MET A 196 14.42 22.05 -21.11
N VAL A 197 14.25 22.65 -22.30
CA VAL A 197 13.66 21.95 -23.45
C VAL A 197 14.52 20.74 -23.84
N LEU A 198 15.85 20.89 -23.89
CA LEU A 198 16.76 19.78 -24.16
C LEU A 198 16.67 18.69 -23.09
N ALA A 199 16.60 19.05 -21.80
CA ALA A 199 16.44 18.08 -20.72
C ALA A 199 15.13 17.29 -20.85
N VAL A 200 14.02 17.95 -21.24
CA VAL A 200 12.75 17.28 -21.52
C VAL A 200 12.94 16.24 -22.63
N PHE A 201 13.47 16.62 -23.79
CA PHE A 201 13.69 15.69 -24.90
C PHE A 201 14.60 14.51 -24.51
N HIS A 202 15.70 14.76 -23.79
CA HIS A 202 16.59 13.71 -23.29
C HIS A 202 15.93 12.80 -22.24
N SER A 203 14.93 13.29 -21.52
CA SER A 203 14.20 12.53 -20.50
C SER A 203 13.05 11.67 -21.06
N ILE A 204 12.61 11.87 -22.31
CA ILE A 204 11.49 11.12 -22.90
C ILE A 204 11.81 9.62 -22.97
N LEU A 205 12.99 9.27 -23.51
CA LEU A 205 13.41 7.87 -23.66
C LEU A 205 13.51 7.14 -22.29
N PRO A 206 14.30 7.63 -21.30
CA PRO A 206 14.35 6.97 -20.00
C PRO A 206 12.99 6.98 -19.29
N GLY A 207 12.17 8.01 -19.49
CA GLY A 207 10.81 8.08 -18.97
C GLY A 207 9.91 6.95 -19.48
N ILE A 208 9.86 6.73 -20.80
CA ILE A 208 9.06 5.65 -21.39
C ILE A 208 9.60 4.28 -20.95
N MET A 209 10.92 4.10 -20.92
CA MET A 209 11.53 2.85 -20.47
C MET A 209 11.16 2.53 -19.01
N LEU A 210 11.22 3.52 -18.11
CA LEU A 210 10.81 3.35 -16.72
C LEU A 210 9.30 3.10 -16.58
N LEU A 211 8.47 3.80 -17.35
CA LEU A 211 7.02 3.59 -17.33
C LEU A 211 6.65 2.15 -17.70
N LEU A 212 7.17 1.64 -18.81
CA LEU A 212 6.92 0.27 -19.26
C LEU A 212 7.46 -0.76 -18.28
N LEU A 213 8.63 -0.49 -17.70
CA LEU A 213 9.26 -1.36 -16.72
C LEU A 213 8.45 -1.45 -15.43
N CYS A 214 7.99 -0.31 -14.90
CA CYS A 214 7.13 -0.27 -13.71
C CYS A 214 5.80 -0.98 -13.97
N PHE A 215 5.18 -0.78 -15.13
CA PHE A 215 3.94 -1.46 -15.52
C PHE A 215 4.11 -2.98 -15.63
N PHE A 216 5.28 -3.46 -16.07
CA PHE A 216 5.54 -4.89 -16.15
C PHE A 216 5.86 -5.50 -14.77
N ALA A 217 6.53 -4.76 -13.90
CA ALA A 217 7.01 -5.25 -12.61
C ALA A 217 5.95 -5.24 -11.50
N PHE A 218 4.98 -4.31 -11.54
CA PHE A 218 3.99 -4.05 -10.49
C PHE A 218 2.57 -4.03 -11.05
#